data_AF-A0A448WQN1-F1
#
_entry.id   AF-A0A448WQN1-F1
#
_cell.length_a   1.000
_cell.length_b   1.000
_cell.length_c   1.000
_cell.angle_alpha   90.00
_cell.angle_beta   90.00
_cell.angle_gamma   90.00
#
_symmetry.space_group_name_H-M   'P 1'
#
loop_
_entity.id
_entity.type
_entity.pdbx_description
1 polymer ?
#
loop_
_entity_poly.entity_id
_entity_poly.type
_entity_poly.pdbx_seq_one_letter_code
_entity_poly.pdbx_strand_id
1 'polypeptide(L)'
;MTFDLLFLLSRAFINLFVQSSQLGISGAYYYAVAVTCQIIIFSIFAMQMRIRAPGATTYLQVIRARFGPLAHLLYCVSALVNTVIVLIMLMLGGCAIITKLTTNLSLEVCLGVIACATCLISLTGGMGSAFYVSYLVLIFTLATVATFVLTIFHGDTNHPGDLGKTALR
;
A
#
# COMPACT_ATOMS: atom_id res chain seq x y z
N MET A 1 -12.48 4.28 -0.75
CA MET A 1 -12.03 5.46 -1.51
C MET A 1 -10.94 6.26 -0.82
N THR A 2 -11.21 6.92 0.32
CA THR A 2 -10.14 7.53 1.15
C THR A 2 -9.24 6.46 1.79
N PHE A 3 -9.83 5.29 2.09
CA PHE A 3 -9.12 4.12 2.62
C PHE A 3 -8.06 3.55 1.67
N ASP A 4 -8.43 3.37 0.41
CA ASP A 4 -7.53 2.84 -0.62
C ASP A 4 -6.36 3.80 -0.87
N LEU A 5 -6.60 5.11 -0.79
CA LEU A 5 -5.60 6.13 -1.04
C LEU A 5 -4.47 6.11 0.00
N LEU A 6 -4.81 5.96 1.28
CA LEU A 6 -3.82 5.95 2.35
C LEU A 6 -3.02 4.64 2.38
N PHE A 7 -3.69 3.53 2.07
CA PHE A 7 -3.05 2.23 1.92
C PHE A 7 -2.13 2.18 0.68
N LEU A 8 -2.55 2.80 -0.43
CA LEU A 8 -1.71 3.00 -1.62
C LEU A 8 -0.48 3.86 -1.32
N LEU A 9 -0.63 4.92 -0.52
CA LEU A 9 0.50 5.76 -0.12
C LEU A 9 1.52 4.97 0.70
N SER A 10 1.10 4.24 1.74
CA SER A 10 2.01 3.40 2.54
C SER A 10 2.72 2.34 1.68
N ARG A 11 2.00 1.68 0.77
CA ARG A 11 2.60 0.72 -0.18
C ARG A 11 3.56 1.37 -1.16
N ALA A 12 3.24 2.57 -1.62
CA ALA A 12 4.11 3.32 -2.52
C ALA A 12 5.43 3.68 -1.84
N PHE A 13 5.39 4.11 -0.58
CA PHE A 13 6.61 4.44 0.18
C PHE A 13 7.56 3.24 0.32
N ILE A 14 7.04 2.06 0.64
CA ILE A 14 7.86 0.85 0.77
C ILE A 14 8.53 0.51 -0.57
N ASN A 15 7.78 0.56 -1.68
CA ASN A 15 8.32 0.27 -3.00
C ASN A 15 9.29 1.36 -3.50
N LEU A 16 9.06 2.63 -3.15
CA LEU A 16 9.99 3.72 -3.44
C LEU A 16 11.35 3.49 -2.79
N PHE A 17 11.36 3.03 -1.54
CA PHE A 17 12.60 2.73 -0.81
C PHE A 17 13.34 1.52 -1.40
N VAL A 18 12.61 0.48 -1.80
CA VAL A 18 13.24 -0.67 -2.47
C VAL A 18 13.81 -0.24 -3.82
N GLN A 19 13.08 0.54 -4.61
CA GLN A 19 13.53 0.97 -5.92
C GLN A 19 14.72 1.94 -5.84
N SER A 20 14.77 2.80 -4.82
CA SER A 20 15.93 3.68 -4.60
C SER A 20 17.20 2.89 -4.27
N SER A 21 17.07 1.76 -3.54
CA SER A 21 18.21 0.89 -3.22
C SER A 21 18.76 0.12 -4.42
N GLN A 22 17.91 -0.25 -5.38
CA GLN A 22 18.30 -1.11 -6.52
C GLN A 22 18.62 -0.32 -7.80
N LEU A 23 17.86 0.74 -8.09
CA LEU A 23 17.97 1.54 -9.32
C LEU A 23 18.38 3.01 -9.05
N GLY A 24 18.74 3.34 -7.81
CA GLY A 24 19.11 4.70 -7.43
C GLY A 24 17.95 5.70 -7.50
N ILE A 25 18.29 6.99 -7.54
CA ILE A 25 17.33 8.11 -7.49
C ILE A 25 16.34 8.09 -8.66
N SER A 26 16.77 7.65 -9.84
CA SER A 26 15.91 7.55 -11.04
C SER A 26 14.77 6.55 -10.85
N GLY A 27 15.03 5.40 -10.21
CA GLY A 27 14.00 4.37 -9.99
C GLY A 27 12.89 4.86 -9.07
N ALA A 28 13.26 5.58 -7.99
CA ALA A 28 12.30 6.20 -7.09
C ALA A 28 11.49 7.31 -7.78
N TYR A 29 12.11 8.12 -8.65
CA TYR A 29 11.43 9.18 -9.37
C TYR A 29 10.32 8.64 -10.29
N TYR A 30 10.63 7.65 -11.15
CA TYR A 30 9.63 7.07 -12.05
C TYR A 30 8.46 6.42 -11.30
N TYR A 31 8.75 5.76 -10.18
CA TYR A 31 7.71 5.15 -9.36
C TYR A 31 6.84 6.20 -8.66
N ALA A 32 7.41 7.30 -8.16
CA ALA A 32 6.65 8.40 -7.55
C ALA A 32 5.69 9.07 -8.54
N VAL A 33 6.15 9.28 -9.78
CA VAL A 33 5.31 9.83 -10.87
C VAL A 33 4.14 8.90 -11.19
N ALA A 34 4.37 7.59 -11.26
CA ALA A 34 3.30 6.61 -11.51
C ALA A 34 2.23 6.62 -10.40
N VAL A 35 2.66 6.67 -9.13
CA VAL A 35 1.75 6.69 -7.98
C VAL A 35 0.94 7.99 -7.93
N THR A 36 1.57 9.14 -8.15
CA THR A 36 0.88 10.45 -8.16
C THR A 36 -0.14 10.53 -9.29
N CYS A 37 0.20 10.05 -10.49
CA CYS A 37 -0.73 9.99 -11.62
C CYS A 37 -1.96 9.13 -11.30
N GLN A 38 -1.75 7.94 -10.71
CA GLN A 38 -2.83 7.03 -10.31
C GLN A 38 -3.80 7.67 -9.31
N ILE A 39 -3.27 8.37 -8.29
CA ILE A 39 -4.07 9.05 -7.26
C ILE A 39 -4.93 10.16 -7.89
N ILE A 40 -4.36 10.97 -8.78
CA ILE A 40 -5.05 12.09 -9.43
C ILE A 40 -6.21 11.57 -10.29
N ILE A 41 -5.94 10.58 -11.14
CA ILE A 41 -6.96 10.00 -12.03
C ILE A 41 -8.09 9.37 -11.21
N PHE A 42 -7.75 8.62 -10.16
CA PHE A 42 -8.74 7.99 -9.29
C PHE A 42 -9.60 9.02 -8.54
N SER A 43 -9.01 10.12 -8.08
CA SER A 43 -9.71 11.21 -7.40
C SER A 43 -10.73 11.90 -8.33
N ILE A 44 -10.34 12.18 -9.57
CA ILE A 44 -11.23 12.79 -10.57
C ILE A 44 -12.39 11.84 -10.89
N PHE A 45 -12.11 10.56 -11.16
CA PHE A 45 -13.14 9.56 -11.46
C PHE A 45 -14.16 9.44 -10.33
N ALA A 46 -13.66 9.38 -9.11
CA ALA A 46 -14.48 9.33 -7.91
C ALA A 46 -15.37 10.55 -7.70
N MET A 47 -14.83 11.74 -7.88
CA MET A 47 -15.60 12.98 -7.79
C MET A 47 -16.73 12.98 -8.82
N GLN A 48 -16.43 12.56 -10.05
CA GLN A 48 -17.44 12.45 -11.11
C GLN A 48 -18.54 11.44 -10.79
N MET A 49 -18.23 10.32 -10.14
CA MET A 49 -19.24 9.36 -9.70
C MET A 49 -20.17 9.95 -8.63
N ARG A 50 -19.63 10.72 -7.67
CA ARG A 50 -20.45 11.36 -6.62
C ARG A 50 -21.41 12.42 -7.18
N ILE A 51 -20.98 13.16 -8.21
CA ILE A 51 -21.81 14.19 -8.86
C ILE A 51 -22.93 13.56 -9.68
N ARG A 52 -22.68 12.46 -10.40
CA ARG A 52 -23.65 11.85 -11.33
C ARG A 52 -24.62 10.86 -10.70
N ALA A 53 -24.29 10.26 -9.56
CA ALA A 53 -25.14 9.27 -8.89
C ALA A 53 -25.10 9.44 -7.36
N PRO A 54 -25.73 10.50 -6.81
CA PRO A 54 -25.66 10.82 -5.38
C PRO A 54 -26.31 9.78 -4.44
N GLY A 55 -27.14 8.87 -4.97
CA GLY A 55 -27.80 7.81 -4.19
C GLY A 55 -27.08 6.45 -4.20
N ALA A 56 -25.99 6.29 -4.96
CA ALA A 56 -25.26 5.02 -5.02
C ALA A 56 -24.13 5.00 -3.99
N THR A 57 -24.22 4.09 -3.02
CA THR A 57 -23.20 3.93 -1.96
C THR A 57 -22.00 3.11 -2.45
N THR A 58 -22.16 2.35 -3.54
CA THR A 58 -21.09 1.55 -4.16
C THR A 58 -21.07 1.76 -5.66
N TYR A 59 -19.87 1.71 -6.26
CA TYR A 59 -19.72 1.87 -7.71
C TYR A 59 -20.45 0.77 -8.50
N LEU A 60 -20.66 -0.40 -7.89
CA LEU A 60 -21.39 -1.51 -8.50
C LEU A 60 -22.89 -1.19 -8.70
N GLN A 61 -23.50 -0.39 -7.83
CA GLN A 61 -24.90 0.04 -7.98
C GLN A 61 -25.07 0.96 -9.19
N VAL A 62 -24.10 1.84 -9.45
CA VAL A 62 -24.09 2.71 -10.64
C VAL A 62 -23.99 1.88 -11.92
N ILE A 63 -23.16 0.85 -11.92
CA ILE A 63 -22.98 -0.05 -13.07
C ILE A 63 -24.26 -0.86 -13.32
N ARG A 64 -24.92 -1.36 -12.27
CA ARG A 64 -26.19 -2.09 -12.38
C ARG A 64 -27.29 -1.24 -13.01
N ALA A 65 -27.39 0.03 -12.62
CA ALA A 65 -28.41 0.95 -13.12
C ALA A 65 -28.23 1.30 -14.62
N ARG A 66 -26.99 1.25 -15.14
CA ARG A 66 -26.69 1.64 -16.53
C ARG A 66 -26.50 0.47 -17.50
N PHE A 67 -25.88 -0.62 -17.06
CA PHE A 67 -25.42 -1.72 -17.94
C PHE A 67 -26.14 -3.06 -17.67
N GLY A 68 -27.12 -3.08 -16.76
CA GLY A 68 -27.89 -4.27 -16.45
C GLY A 68 -27.18 -5.30 -15.57
N PRO A 69 -27.81 -6.46 -15.32
CA PRO A 69 -27.37 -7.44 -14.34
C PRO A 69 -26.13 -8.24 -14.78
N LEU A 70 -25.96 -8.49 -16.08
CA LEU A 70 -24.83 -9.28 -16.60
C LEU A 70 -23.50 -8.51 -16.47
N ALA A 71 -23.49 -7.22 -16.80
CA ALA A 71 -22.33 -6.36 -16.57
C ALA A 71 -22.04 -6.19 -15.07
N HIS A 72 -23.07 -6.10 -14.23
CA HIS A 72 -22.90 -6.01 -12.77
C HIS A 72 -22.17 -7.23 -12.20
N LEU A 73 -22.53 -8.45 -12.65
CA LEU A 73 -21.86 -9.68 -12.21
C LEU A 73 -20.37 -9.68 -12.57
N LEU A 74 -20.04 -9.33 -13.82
CA LEU A 74 -18.64 -9.30 -14.29
C LEU A 74 -17.80 -8.31 -13.49
N TYR A 75 -18.32 -7.10 -13.25
CA TYR A 75 -17.63 -6.10 -12.41
C TYR A 75 -17.54 -6.50 -10.94
N CYS A 76 -18.49 -7.30 -10.44
CA CYS A 76 -18.44 -7.84 -9.08
C CYS A 76 -17.35 -8.90 -8.94
N VAL A 77 -17.24 -9.80 -9.92
CA VAL A 77 -16.19 -10.83 -9.96
C VAL A 77 -14.81 -10.18 -10.09
N SER A 78 -14.65 -9.20 -10.99
CA SER A 78 -13.36 -8.52 -11.15
C SER A 78 -12.94 -7.77 -9.89
N ALA A 79 -13.90 -7.17 -9.17
CA ALA A 79 -13.64 -6.51 -7.89
C ALA A 79 -13.10 -7.49 -6.84
N LEU A 80 -13.76 -8.64 -6.72
CA LEU A 80 -13.43 -9.67 -5.75
C LEU A 80 -12.05 -10.27 -6.04
N VAL A 81 -11.79 -10.60 -7.31
CA VAL A 81 -10.48 -11.10 -7.75
C VAL A 81 -9.37 -10.10 -7.46
N ASN A 82 -9.58 -8.81 -7.76
CA ASN A 82 -8.58 -7.79 -7.49
C ASN A 82 -8.27 -7.64 -5.99
N THR A 83 -9.29 -7.66 -5.12
CA THR A 83 -9.09 -7.60 -3.67
C THR A 83 -8.31 -8.82 -3.15
N VAL A 84 -8.54 -10.01 -3.70
CA VAL A 84 -7.76 -11.22 -3.35
C VAL A 84 -6.32 -11.12 -3.82
N ILE A 85 -6.07 -10.69 -5.06
CA ILE A 85 -4.72 -10.52 -5.61
C ILE A 85 -3.92 -9.50 -4.80
N VAL A 86 -4.54 -8.37 -4.45
CA VAL A 86 -3.90 -7.32 -3.65
C VAL A 86 -3.58 -7.84 -2.24
N LEU A 87 -4.46 -8.62 -1.63
CA LEU A 87 -4.21 -9.25 -0.34
C LEU A 87 -2.98 -10.16 -0.39
N ILE A 88 -2.88 -11.02 -1.40
CA ILE A 88 -1.74 -11.94 -1.58
C ILE A 88 -0.42 -11.16 -1.73
N MET A 89 -0.40 -10.13 -2.57
CA MET A 89 0.80 -9.30 -2.78
C MET A 89 1.21 -8.55 -1.51
N LEU A 90 0.25 -8.10 -0.70
CA LEU A 90 0.53 -7.49 0.59
C LEU A 90 1.12 -8.50 1.58
N MET A 91 0.54 -9.71 1.67
CA MET A 91 1.04 -10.76 2.56
C MET A 91 2.46 -11.15 2.22
N LEU A 92 2.77 -11.28 0.93
CA LEU A 92 4.10 -11.59 0.46
C LEU A 92 5.10 -10.47 0.79
N GLY A 93 4.70 -9.20 0.62
CA GLY A 93 5.51 -8.04 1.02
C GLY A 93 5.76 -7.97 2.54
N GLY A 94 4.74 -8.26 3.35
CA GLY A 94 4.87 -8.33 4.81
C GLY A 94 5.81 -9.46 5.25
N CYS A 95 5.69 -10.64 4.64
CA CYS A 95 6.57 -11.76 4.93
C CYS A 95 8.03 -11.47 4.58
N ALA A 96 8.27 -10.78 3.46
CA ALA A 96 9.62 -10.38 3.06
C ALA A 96 10.28 -9.50 4.13
N ILE A 97 9.55 -8.54 4.70
CA ILE A 97 10.08 -7.66 5.76
C ILE A 97 10.38 -8.45 7.03
N ILE A 98 9.45 -9.30 7.49
CA ILE A 98 9.64 -10.09 8.72
C ILE A 98 10.79 -11.10 8.57
N THR A 99 10.93 -11.73 7.41
CA THR A 99 12.02 -12.67 7.12
C THR A 99 13.38 -11.96 7.10
N LYS A 100 13.43 -10.69 6.67
CA LYS A 100 14.65 -9.87 6.76
C LYS A 100 14.96 -9.44 8.19
N LEU A 101 13.95 -9.25 9.03
CA LEU A 101 14.11 -8.88 10.44
C LEU A 101 14.42 -10.08 11.34
N THR A 102 13.95 -11.28 10.98
CA THR A 102 14.09 -12.49 11.81
C THR A 102 14.86 -13.55 11.03
N THR A 103 16.13 -13.73 11.37
CA THR A 103 17.11 -14.59 10.66
C THR A 103 16.72 -16.07 10.55
N ASN A 104 15.64 -16.55 11.20
CA ASN A 104 15.29 -17.98 11.29
C ASN A 104 13.78 -18.31 11.33
N LEU A 105 12.93 -17.64 10.53
CA LEU A 105 11.51 -18.01 10.40
C LEU A 105 11.21 -18.69 9.06
N SER A 106 10.55 -19.84 9.09
CA SER A 106 10.02 -20.49 7.88
C SER A 106 8.93 -19.63 7.24
N LEU A 107 8.95 -19.51 5.91
CA LEU A 107 8.02 -18.70 5.13
C LEU A 107 6.55 -19.06 5.41
N GLU A 108 6.27 -20.35 5.61
CA GLU A 108 4.92 -20.88 5.85
C GLU A 108 4.34 -20.38 7.17
N VAL A 109 5.17 -20.33 8.22
CA VAL A 109 4.78 -19.84 9.54
C VAL A 109 4.55 -18.33 9.51
N CYS A 110 5.40 -17.60 8.78
CA CYS A 110 5.28 -16.15 8.62
C CYS A 110 3.98 -15.78 7.89
N LEU A 111 3.67 -16.45 6.79
CA LEU A 111 2.42 -16.28 6.04
C LEU A 111 1.20 -16.56 6.92
N GLY A 112 1.22 -17.65 7.69
CA GLY A 112 0.13 -18.01 8.60
C GLY A 112 -0.14 -16.96 9.69
N VAL A 113 0.92 -16.41 10.29
CA VAL A 113 0.80 -15.38 11.35
C VAL A 113 0.29 -14.06 10.77
N ILE A 114 0.82 -13.61 9.64
CA ILE A 114 0.35 -12.37 8.99
C ILE A 114 -1.09 -12.53 8.51
N ALA A 115 -1.45 -13.71 7.97
CA ALA A 115 -2.82 -14.01 7.57
C ALA A 115 -3.80 -13.97 8.72
N CYS A 116 -3.45 -14.62 9.84
CA CYS A 116 -4.27 -14.59 11.05
C CYS A 116 -4.43 -13.17 11.60
N ALA A 117 -3.34 -12.40 11.69
CA ALA A 117 -3.37 -11.01 12.14
C ALA A 117 -4.25 -10.12 11.23
N THR A 118 -4.16 -10.31 9.91
CA THR A 118 -4.96 -9.56 8.93
C THR A 118 -6.45 -9.96 8.97
N CYS A 119 -6.77 -11.22 9.26
CA CYS A 119 -8.15 -11.66 9.48
C CYS A 119 -8.74 -11.09 10.78
N LEU A 120 -7.98 -11.11 11.87
CA LEU A 120 -8.42 -10.59 13.17
C LEU A 120 -8.72 -9.09 13.12
N ILE A 121 -7.87 -8.30 12.46
CA ILE A 121 -8.11 -6.86 12.28
C ILE A 121 -9.27 -6.57 11.31
N SER A 122 -9.54 -7.48 10.37
CA SER A 122 -10.68 -7.35 9.43
C SER A 122 -12.01 -7.70 10.11
N LEU A 123 -12.03 -8.72 10.97
CA LEU A 123 -13.24 -9.20 11.67
C LEU A 123 -13.72 -8.22 12.74
N THR A 124 -12.79 -7.59 13.46
CA THR A 124 -13.10 -6.70 14.59
C THR A 124 -13.52 -5.30 14.15
N GLY A 125 -13.42 -5.00 12.86
CA GLY A 125 -13.11 -3.63 12.47
C GLY A 125 -14.17 -2.80 11.74
N GLY A 126 -14.97 -3.41 10.86
CA GLY A 126 -15.80 -2.66 9.91
C GLY A 126 -15.04 -1.58 9.12
N MET A 127 -15.76 -0.66 8.46
CA MET A 127 -15.12 0.48 7.78
C MET A 127 -14.48 1.49 8.74
N GLY A 128 -14.94 1.53 10.00
CA GLY A 128 -14.53 2.51 11.01
C GLY A 128 -13.13 2.28 11.58
N SER A 129 -12.82 1.06 12.02
CA SER A 129 -11.49 0.75 12.59
C SER A 129 -10.37 0.91 11.57
N ALA A 130 -10.69 0.61 10.31
CA ALA A 130 -9.76 0.65 9.22
C ALA A 130 -9.18 2.07 9.18
N PHE A 131 -10.05 3.10 9.23
CA PHE A 131 -9.63 4.51 9.27
C PHE A 131 -8.60 4.78 10.37
N TYR A 132 -8.83 4.26 11.57
CA TYR A 132 -7.91 4.44 12.69
C TYR A 132 -6.53 3.80 12.43
N VAL A 133 -6.50 2.55 11.97
CA VAL A 133 -5.26 1.84 11.62
C VAL A 133 -4.47 2.58 10.55
N SER A 134 -5.20 3.09 9.56
CA SER A 134 -4.67 3.93 8.48
C SER A 134 -3.94 5.17 9.02
N TYR A 135 -4.55 5.92 9.95
CA TYR A 135 -3.88 7.07 10.56
C TYR A 135 -2.61 6.70 11.32
N LEU A 136 -2.62 5.58 12.05
CA LEU A 136 -1.43 5.09 12.76
C LEU A 136 -0.30 4.71 11.82
N VAL A 137 -0.61 4.01 10.72
CA VAL A 137 0.38 3.60 9.72
C VAL A 137 1.03 4.81 9.05
N LEU A 138 0.26 5.89 8.83
CA LEU A 138 0.76 7.14 8.28
C LEU A 138 1.76 7.81 9.22
N ILE A 139 1.40 7.93 10.50
CA ILE A 139 2.26 8.54 11.53
C ILE A 139 3.58 7.78 11.64
N PHE A 140 3.51 6.44 11.68
CA PHE A 140 4.70 5.60 11.75
C PHE A 140 5.60 5.78 10.51
N THR A 141 5.01 5.74 9.32
CA THR A 141 5.77 5.92 8.06
C THR A 141 6.44 7.29 7.99
N LEU A 142 5.76 8.37 8.40
CA LEU A 142 6.33 9.72 8.47
C LEU A 142 7.48 9.81 9.48
N ALA A 143 7.36 9.17 10.64
CA ALA A 143 8.42 9.14 11.65
C ALA A 143 9.68 8.41 11.14
N THR A 144 9.52 7.29 10.43
CA THR A 144 10.65 6.55 9.83
C THR A 144 11.34 7.38 8.74
N VAL A 145 10.59 8.09 7.91
CA VAL A 145 11.20 8.99 6.90
C VAL A 145 11.91 10.17 7.55
N ALA A 146 11.30 10.78 8.58
CA ALA A 146 11.91 11.91 9.29
C ALA A 146 13.24 11.52 9.97
N THR A 147 13.29 10.35 10.62
CA THR A 147 14.53 9.84 11.22
C THR A 147 15.58 9.51 10.17
N PHE A 148 15.21 8.88 9.04
CA PHE A 148 16.13 8.62 7.93
C PHE A 148 16.75 9.91 7.35
N VAL A 149 15.94 10.95 7.16
CA VAL A 149 16.41 12.26 6.69
C VAL A 149 17.39 12.88 7.69
N LEU A 150 17.04 12.89 8.98
CA LEU A 150 17.92 13.44 10.03
C LEU A 150 19.25 12.68 10.14
N THR A 151 19.26 11.35 9.95
CA THR A 151 20.50 10.57 9.95
C THR A 151 21.39 10.83 8.74
N ILE A 152 20.81 11.20 7.58
CA ILE A 152 21.60 11.60 6.41
C ILE A 152 22.21 12.98 6.60
N PHE A 153 21.44 13.93 7.14
CA PHE A 153 21.91 15.32 7.31
C PHE A 153 22.86 15.50 8.51
N HIS A 154 22.73 14.70 9.57
CA HIS A 154 23.63 14.71 10.73
C HIS A 154 24.65 13.56 10.73
N GLY A 155 24.65 12.70 9.71
CA GLY A 155 25.59 11.60 9.57
C GLY A 155 27.01 12.11 9.37
N ASP A 156 27.89 11.78 10.30
CA ASP A 156 29.28 12.21 10.38
C ASP A 156 30.03 12.06 9.04
N THR A 157 30.64 13.14 8.56
CA THR A 157 31.44 13.22 7.32
C THR A 157 32.76 12.45 7.37
N ASN A 158 32.94 11.57 8.35
CA ASN A 158 34.25 11.02 8.69
C ASN A 158 34.61 9.68 8.02
N HIS A 159 33.67 8.95 7.40
CA HIS A 159 34.00 7.76 6.59
C HIS A 159 33.09 7.56 5.36
N PRO A 160 33.44 8.12 4.18
CA PRO A 160 32.63 8.02 2.96
C PRO A 160 32.60 6.62 2.30
N GLY A 161 33.21 5.60 2.92
CA GLY A 161 33.43 4.28 2.30
C GLY A 161 32.55 3.12 2.78
N ASP A 162 31.74 3.29 3.83
CA ASP A 162 31.05 2.15 4.47
C ASP A 162 29.54 2.09 4.20
N LEU A 163 28.94 3.18 3.73
CA LEU A 163 27.52 3.24 3.35
C LEU A 163 27.20 2.43 2.08
N GLY A 164 28.19 2.17 1.22
CA GLY A 164 28.04 1.31 0.05
C GLY A 164 28.09 -0.19 0.34
N LYS A 165 28.67 -0.60 1.49
CA LYS A 165 28.86 -2.01 1.84
C LYS A 165 27.68 -2.60 2.63
N THR A 166 26.94 -1.76 3.35
CA THR A 166 25.74 -2.16 4.08
C THR A 166 24.49 -2.28 3.19
N ALA A 167 24.51 -1.72 1.97
CA ALA A 167 23.43 -1.89 0.99
C ALA A 167 23.56 -3.16 0.12
N LEU A 168 24.68 -3.88 0.21
CA LEU A 168 24.97 -5.09 -0.57
C LEU A 168 25.04 -6.38 0.28
N ARG A 169 24.44 -6.38 1.48
CA ARG A 169 24.23 -7.60 2.30
C ARG A 169 22.77 -7.76 2.69
#